data_AF-A0A8S2PLU9-F1
#
_entry.id   AF-A0A8S2PLU9-F1
#
_cell.length_a   1.000
_cell.length_b   1.000
_cell.length_c   1.000
_cell.angle_alpha   90.00
_cell.angle_beta   90.00
_cell.angle_gamma   90.00
#
_symmetry.space_group_name_H-M   'P 1'
#
loop_
_entity.id
_entity.type
_entity.pdbx_description
1 polymer ?
#
loop_
_entity_poly.entity_id
_entity_poly.type
_entity_poly.pdbx_seq_one_letter_code
_entity_poly.pdbx_strand_id
1 'polypeptide(L)'
;MKYIGSLGACFIIRNNDLWNNLIFYKSAENFYRFNTLAGTVRILNQLDFDSTFLKLALAILVFSTFDYTYYNNLAPVELFDIKTILHIQNIYAELAWQYLTCKYNHKQAVVSISTFIRCLFFLNDAIIDAIEIKQYKDMIDSVIQQTKKTITLCE
;
A
#
# COMPACT_ATOMS: atom_id res chain seq x y z
N MET A 1 1.38 -10.95 -11.19
CA MET A 1 2.49 -9.98 -11.11
C MET A 1 1.87 -8.68 -10.62
N LYS A 2 2.34 -8.18 -9.47
CA LYS A 2 1.61 -7.39 -8.47
C LYS A 2 2.35 -6.09 -8.20
N TYR A 3 2.07 -5.04 -8.95
CA TYR A 3 2.79 -3.77 -8.80
C TYR A 3 1.84 -2.59 -8.94
N ILE A 4 0.78 -2.67 -8.18
CA ILE A 4 -0.03 -1.50 -7.87
C ILE A 4 0.41 -1.11 -6.48
N GLY A 5 0.77 0.15 -6.32
CA GLY A 5 1.38 0.69 -5.11
C GLY A 5 0.61 0.21 -3.89
N SER A 6 1.26 -0.57 -3.03
CA SER A 6 0.70 -0.90 -1.73
C SER A 6 0.58 0.38 -0.90
N LEU A 7 -0.27 0.36 0.14
CA LEU A 7 -0.35 1.47 1.11
C LEU A 7 1.04 1.87 1.63
N GLY A 8 1.92 0.89 1.83
CA GLY A 8 3.33 1.10 2.20
C GLY A 8 4.14 1.83 1.13
N ALA A 9 3.97 1.49 -0.15
CA ALA A 9 4.63 2.20 -1.25
C ALA A 9 4.16 3.65 -1.34
N CYS A 10 2.85 3.91 -1.20
CA CYS A 10 2.33 5.28 -1.14
C CYS A 10 2.96 6.06 0.02
N PHE A 11 3.08 5.46 1.20
CA PHE A 11 3.73 6.13 2.32
C PHE A 11 5.20 6.47 2.06
N ILE A 12 5.97 5.54 1.50
CA ILE A 12 7.39 5.79 1.16
C ILE A 12 7.50 6.93 0.15
N ILE A 13 6.64 6.95 -0.88
CA ILE A 13 6.61 8.01 -1.89
C ILE A 13 6.30 9.37 -1.24
N ARG A 14 5.29 9.44 -0.36
CA ARG A 14 4.93 10.69 0.33
C ARG A 14 6.04 11.16 1.29
N ASN A 15 6.54 10.27 2.13
CA ASN A 15 7.47 10.63 3.19
C ASN A 15 8.84 11.10 2.66
N ASN A 16 9.21 10.66 1.46
CA ASN A 16 10.43 11.10 0.77
C ASN A 16 10.17 12.19 -0.27
N ASP A 17 8.95 12.73 -0.32
CA ASP A 17 8.51 13.75 -1.27
C ASP A 17 8.79 13.40 -2.74
N LEU A 18 8.78 12.11 -3.08
CA LEU A 18 9.17 11.62 -4.40
C LEU A 18 8.22 12.11 -5.49
N TRP A 19 6.98 12.47 -5.15
CA TRP A 19 6.05 13.01 -6.14
C TRP A 19 6.38 14.43 -6.61
N ASN A 20 7.05 15.23 -5.78
CA ASN A 20 7.52 16.54 -6.18
C ASN A 20 8.81 16.45 -7.00
N ASN A 21 9.44 15.27 -7.07
CA ASN A 21 10.56 15.03 -7.96
C ASN A 21 10.07 14.85 -9.41
N LEU A 22 10.41 15.80 -10.27
CA LEU A 22 10.00 15.84 -11.67
C LEU A 22 10.41 14.57 -12.45
N ILE A 23 11.58 14.00 -12.15
CA ILE A 23 12.09 12.80 -12.82
C ILE A 23 11.22 11.62 -12.43
N PHE A 24 10.96 11.45 -11.13
CA PHE A 24 10.11 10.38 -10.62
C PHE A 24 8.68 10.49 -11.16
N TYR A 25 8.10 11.69 -11.16
CA TYR A 25 6.77 11.95 -11.71
C TYR A 25 6.66 11.58 -13.19
N LYS A 26 7.57 12.09 -14.03
CA LYS A 26 7.59 11.79 -15.47
C LYS A 26 7.84 10.31 -15.76
N SER A 27 8.73 9.67 -15.00
CA SER A 27 8.94 8.23 -15.11
C SER A 27 7.65 7.48 -14.79
N ALA A 28 6.95 7.82 -13.71
CA ALA A 28 5.71 7.16 -13.34
C ALA A 28 4.57 7.41 -14.35
N GLU A 29 4.46 8.60 -14.95
CA GLU A 29 3.53 8.85 -16.06
C GLU A 29 3.75 7.93 -17.26
N ASN A 30 5.00 7.54 -17.53
CA ASN A 30 5.31 6.60 -18.62
C ASN A 30 4.95 5.15 -18.26
N PHE A 31 4.86 4.81 -16.97
CA PHE A 31 4.59 3.45 -16.50
C PHE A 31 3.13 3.21 -16.10
N TYR A 32 2.43 4.24 -15.62
CA TYR A 32 1.04 4.15 -15.16
C TYR A 32 0.08 4.83 -16.13
N ARG A 33 -1.12 4.25 -16.32
CA ARG A 33 -2.19 4.95 -17.03
C ARG A 33 -2.57 6.23 -16.30
N PHE A 34 -3.03 7.23 -17.04
CA PHE A 34 -3.48 8.52 -16.50
C PHE A 34 -4.45 8.38 -15.32
N ASN A 35 -5.41 7.45 -15.42
CA ASN A 35 -6.39 7.20 -14.35
C ASN A 35 -5.76 6.61 -13.07
N THR A 36 -4.79 5.69 -13.22
CA THR A 36 -4.07 5.07 -12.09
C THR A 36 -3.14 6.08 -11.40
N LEU A 37 -2.50 6.95 -12.19
CA LEU A 37 -1.67 8.03 -11.66
C LEU A 37 -2.51 9.04 -10.88
N ALA A 38 -3.63 9.49 -11.44
CA ALA A 38 -4.58 10.39 -10.77
C ALA A 38 -5.13 9.79 -9.47
N GLY A 39 -5.48 8.49 -9.48
CA GLY A 39 -5.88 7.76 -8.28
C GLY A 39 -4.77 7.72 -7.22
N THR A 40 -3.54 7.43 -7.63
CA THR A 40 -2.37 7.37 -6.73
C THR A 40 -2.07 8.73 -6.09
N VAL A 41 -2.07 9.82 -6.87
CA VAL A 41 -1.91 11.19 -6.36
C VAL A 41 -3.03 11.56 -5.39
N ARG A 42 -4.28 11.17 -5.68
CA ARG A 42 -5.43 11.42 -4.81
C ARG A 42 -5.31 10.70 -3.46
N ILE A 43 -4.82 9.46 -3.44
CA ILE A 43 -4.56 8.70 -2.21
C ILE A 43 -3.41 9.36 -1.44
N LEU A 44 -2.33 9.74 -2.14
CA LEU A 44 -1.16 10.35 -1.52
C LEU A 44 -1.48 11.68 -0.85
N ASN A 45 -2.33 12.51 -1.44
CA ASN A 45 -2.78 13.75 -0.83
C ASN A 45 -3.64 13.53 0.43
N GLN A 46 -4.38 12.42 0.49
CA GLN A 46 -5.24 12.08 1.64
C GLN A 46 -4.51 11.31 2.75
N LEU A 47 -3.34 10.74 2.47
CA LEU A 47 -2.46 10.05 3.43
C LEU A 47 -1.73 11.04 4.37
N ASP A 48 -2.44 12.01 4.96
CA ASP A 48 -1.86 12.97 5.92
C ASP A 48 -1.84 12.40 7.34
N PHE A 49 -1.37 11.17 7.45
CA PHE A 49 -1.20 10.48 8.71
C PHE A 49 0.26 10.53 9.12
N ASP A 50 0.49 10.75 10.41
CA ASP A 50 1.83 10.61 10.93
C ASP A 50 2.30 9.14 10.86
N SER A 51 3.61 8.97 10.91
CA SER A 51 4.25 7.66 10.78
C SER A 51 3.88 6.67 11.89
N THR A 52 3.44 7.13 13.06
CA THR A 52 3.06 6.24 14.18
C THR A 52 1.68 5.65 13.93
N PHE A 53 0.69 6.49 13.62
CA PHE A 53 -0.65 6.02 13.28
C PHE A 53 -0.62 5.07 12.08
N LEU A 54 0.18 5.39 11.05
CA LEU A 54 0.28 4.53 9.89
C LEU A 54 0.92 3.16 10.20
N LYS A 55 1.96 3.11 11.04
CA LYS A 55 2.55 1.82 11.48
C LYS A 55 1.53 0.95 12.21
N LEU A 56 0.73 1.55 13.10
CA LEU A 56 -0.35 0.84 13.78
C LEU A 56 -1.40 0.34 12.78
N ALA A 57 -1.77 1.17 11.82
CA ALA A 57 -2.73 0.80 10.80
C ALA A 57 -2.22 -0.32 9.88
N LEU A 58 -0.94 -0.30 9.49
CA LEU A 58 -0.30 -1.40 8.75
C LEU A 58 -0.26 -2.69 9.57
N ALA A 59 0.01 -2.61 10.88
CA ALA A 59 -0.06 -3.79 11.76
C ALA A 59 -1.47 -4.39 11.78
N ILE A 60 -2.52 -3.56 11.92
CA ILE A 60 -3.92 -4.00 11.84
C ILE A 60 -4.20 -4.71 10.51
N LEU A 61 -3.72 -4.17 9.39
CA LEU A 61 -3.95 -4.73 8.05
C LEU A 61 -3.19 -6.04 7.81
N VAL A 62 -1.95 -6.17 8.29
CA VAL A 62 -1.15 -7.41 8.16
C VAL A 62 -1.83 -8.58 8.87
N PHE A 63 -2.51 -8.32 9.99
CA PHE A 63 -3.30 -9.33 10.70
C PHE A 63 -4.76 -9.41 10.24
N SER A 64 -5.18 -8.58 9.28
CA SER A 64 -6.50 -8.69 8.70
C SER A 64 -6.52 -9.80 7.65
N THR A 65 -7.57 -10.63 7.64
CA THR A 65 -7.80 -11.63 6.59
C THR A 65 -8.13 -11.02 5.22
N PHE A 66 -8.15 -9.68 5.12
CA PHE A 66 -8.25 -8.96 3.86
C PHE A 66 -6.85 -8.92 3.24
N ASP A 67 -6.67 -9.70 2.19
CA ASP A 67 -5.40 -9.91 1.49
C ASP A 67 -5.01 -8.65 0.67
N TYR A 68 -4.67 -7.55 1.37
CA TYR A 68 -3.99 -6.39 0.76
C TYR A 68 -2.51 -6.68 0.47
N THR A 69 -2.02 -7.86 0.89
CA THR A 69 -0.66 -8.36 0.70
C THR A 69 -0.70 -9.75 0.11
N TYR A 70 -0.62 -9.81 -1.20
CA TYR A 70 -0.88 -11.01 -1.95
C TYR A 70 0.36 -11.92 -1.85
N TYR A 71 0.26 -13.10 -1.23
CA TYR A 71 1.34 -14.10 -1.19
C TYR A 71 1.27 -15.00 -2.44
N ASN A 72 2.41 -15.30 -3.07
CA ASN A 72 2.46 -16.10 -4.31
C ASN A 72 2.50 -17.63 -4.07
N ASN A 73 2.34 -18.10 -2.84
CA ASN A 73 2.48 -19.51 -2.50
C ASN A 73 1.17 -20.07 -1.94
N LEU A 74 0.54 -20.95 -2.71
CA LEU A 74 -0.57 -21.83 -2.31
C LEU A 74 -0.06 -23.02 -1.48
N ALA A 75 0.81 -22.78 -0.51
CA ALA A 75 0.91 -23.72 0.60
C ALA A 75 -0.23 -23.33 1.55
N PRO A 76 -1.08 -24.27 2.01
CA PRO A 76 -2.01 -23.96 3.09
C PRO A 76 -1.14 -23.57 4.29
N VAL A 77 -1.01 -22.27 4.52
CA VAL A 77 -0.48 -21.79 5.79
C VAL A 77 -1.54 -22.23 6.78
N GLU A 78 -1.24 -23.27 7.56
CA GLU A 78 -2.01 -23.61 8.75
C GLU A 78 -2.11 -22.32 9.54
N LEU A 79 -3.28 -21.67 9.50
CA LEU A 79 -3.57 -20.49 10.31
C LEU A 79 -3.57 -20.99 11.76
N PHE A 80 -2.38 -21.01 12.36
CA PHE A 80 -2.19 -21.30 13.76
C PHE A 80 -2.99 -20.25 14.55
N ASP A 81 -4.17 -20.67 14.98
CA ASP A 81 -5.11 -19.98 15.86
C ASP A 81 -5.61 -18.59 15.39
N ILE A 82 -6.69 -18.61 14.60
CA ILE A 82 -7.47 -17.42 14.21
C ILE A 82 -7.84 -16.55 15.42
N LYS A 83 -8.08 -17.13 16.61
CA LYS A 83 -8.41 -16.34 17.81
C LYS A 83 -7.22 -15.48 18.24
N THR A 84 -6.01 -16.04 18.18
CA THR A 84 -4.78 -15.30 18.48
C THR A 84 -4.55 -14.18 17.46
N ILE A 85 -4.77 -14.43 16.17
CA ILE A 85 -4.66 -13.40 15.12
C ILE A 85 -5.65 -12.24 15.36
N LEU A 86 -6.92 -12.56 15.61
CA LEU A 86 -7.95 -11.55 15.92
C LEU A 86 -7.64 -10.79 17.21
N HIS A 87 -7.08 -11.46 18.22
CA HIS A 87 -6.68 -10.82 19.46
C HIS A 87 -5.55 -9.81 19.24
N ILE A 88 -4.52 -10.17 18.46
CA ILE A 88 -3.44 -9.26 18.08
C ILE A 88 -3.99 -8.06 17.30
N GLN A 89 -4.89 -8.31 16.34
CA GLN A 89 -5.53 -7.24 15.57
C GLN A 89 -6.30 -6.26 16.47
N ASN A 90 -7.06 -6.77 17.45
CA ASN A 90 -7.79 -5.95 18.41
C ASN A 90 -6.84 -5.09 19.28
N ILE A 91 -5.72 -5.66 19.75
CA ILE A 91 -4.71 -4.90 20.50
C ILE A 91 -4.22 -3.71 19.67
N TYR A 92 -3.88 -3.92 18.40
CA TYR A 92 -3.42 -2.82 17.54
C TYR A 92 -4.52 -1.80 17.25
N ALA A 93 -5.78 -2.23 17.12
CA ALA A 93 -6.92 -1.33 16.96
C ALA A 93 -7.13 -0.45 18.20
N GLU A 94 -7.03 -1.02 19.40
CA GLU A 94 -7.08 -0.29 20.66
C GLU A 94 -5.93 0.71 20.79
N LEU A 95 -4.69 0.29 20.47
CA LEU A 95 -3.52 1.17 20.46
C LEU A 95 -3.68 2.32 19.46
N ALA A 96 -4.21 2.06 18.27
CA ALA A 96 -4.48 3.09 17.27
C ALA A 96 -5.53 4.11 17.78
N TRP A 97 -6.59 3.63 18.43
CA TRP A 97 -7.60 4.49 19.02
C TRP A 97 -7.06 5.33 20.18
N GLN A 98 -6.32 4.72 21.09
CA GLN A 98 -5.66 5.43 22.20
C GLN A 98 -4.67 6.47 21.70
N TYR A 99 -3.87 6.14 20.68
CA TYR A 99 -2.95 7.08 20.05
C TYR A 99 -3.69 8.32 19.51
N LEU A 100 -4.76 8.09 18.73
CA LEU A 100 -5.52 9.19 18.14
C LEU A 100 -6.24 10.04 19.17
N THR A 101 -6.82 9.44 20.20
CA THR A 101 -7.53 10.17 21.27
C THR A 101 -6.57 10.90 22.22
N CYS A 102 -5.33 10.43 22.35
CA CYS A 102 -4.28 11.15 23.07
C CYS A 102 -3.76 12.36 22.27
N LYS A 103 -3.68 12.23 20.94
CA LYS A 103 -3.11 13.26 20.06
C LYS A 103 -4.11 14.31 19.59
N TYR A 104 -5.36 13.91 19.43
CA TYR A 104 -6.42 14.71 18.83
C TYR A 104 -7.66 14.73 19.72
N ASN A 105 -8.50 15.75 19.57
CA ASN A 105 -9.82 15.71 20.19
C ASN A 105 -10.71 14.62 19.56
N HIS A 106 -11.78 14.22 20.25
CA HIS A 106 -12.62 13.11 19.81
C HIS A 106 -13.13 13.27 18.36
N LYS A 107 -13.57 14.48 17.97
CA LYS A 107 -14.02 14.77 16.60
C LYS A 107 -12.90 14.55 15.57
N GLN A 108 -11.71 15.06 15.83
CA GLN A 108 -10.54 14.92 14.95
C GLN A 108 -10.05 13.47 14.86
N ALA A 109 -10.10 12.71 15.97
CA ALA A 109 -9.77 11.29 15.98
C ALA A 109 -10.72 10.48 15.08
N VAL A 110 -12.03 10.74 15.17
CA VAL A 110 -13.05 10.11 14.30
C VAL A 110 -12.83 10.47 12.82
N VAL A 111 -12.55 11.75 12.53
CA VAL A 111 -12.24 12.19 11.15
C VAL A 111 -10.98 11.52 10.61
N SER A 112 -9.96 11.34 11.44
CA SER A 112 -8.71 10.67 11.05
C SER A 112 -8.97 9.21 10.67
N ILE A 113 -9.68 8.45 11.50
CA ILE A 113 -10.05 7.06 11.18
C ILE A 113 -10.91 6.98 9.92
N SER A 114 -11.90 7.87 9.79
CA SER A 114 -12.80 7.89 8.64
C SER A 114 -12.05 8.18 7.34
N THR A 115 -11.11 9.13 7.39
CA THR A 115 -10.22 9.44 6.26
C THR A 115 -9.33 8.25 5.92
N PHE A 116 -8.81 7.55 6.93
CA PHE A 116 -7.97 6.38 6.73
C PHE A 116 -8.73 5.24 6.04
N ILE A 117 -9.93 4.91 6.54
CA ILE A 117 -10.81 3.92 5.93
C ILE A 117 -11.15 4.31 4.48
N ARG A 118 -11.43 5.59 4.23
CA ARG A 118 -11.67 6.09 2.86
C ARG A 118 -10.44 5.90 1.95
N CYS A 119 -9.23 6.11 2.48
CA CYS A 119 -8.00 5.85 1.74
C CYS A 119 -7.86 4.36 1.39
N LEU A 120 -8.24 3.46 2.30
CA LEU A 120 -8.21 2.02 2.02
C LEU A 120 -9.19 1.63 0.89
N PHE A 121 -10.39 2.20 0.87
CA PHE A 121 -11.33 1.97 -0.24
C PHE A 121 -10.78 2.49 -1.58
N PHE A 122 -10.25 3.72 -1.62
CA PHE A 122 -9.64 4.23 -2.85
C PHE A 122 -8.43 3.42 -3.30
N LEU A 123 -7.63 2.93 -2.36
CA LEU A 123 -6.51 2.04 -2.67
C LEU A 123 -7.00 0.72 -3.26
N ASN A 124 -8.04 0.14 -2.68
CA ASN A 124 -8.64 -1.10 -3.17
C ASN A 124 -9.17 -0.92 -4.60
N ASP A 125 -9.89 0.17 -4.88
CA ASP A 125 -10.39 0.49 -6.22
C ASP A 125 -9.23 0.62 -7.22
N ALA A 126 -8.17 1.34 -6.84
CA ALA A 126 -6.98 1.49 -7.68
C ALA A 126 -6.25 0.15 -7.93
N ILE A 127 -6.24 -0.76 -6.95
CA ILE A 127 -5.69 -2.11 -7.09
C ILE A 127 -6.54 -2.95 -8.04
N ILE A 128 -7.87 -2.88 -7.94
CA ILE A 128 -8.76 -3.61 -8.85
C ILE A 128 -8.54 -3.11 -10.29
N ASP A 129 -8.58 -1.80 -10.51
CA ASP A 129 -8.43 -1.18 -11.83
C ASP A 129 -7.13 -1.56 -12.53
N ALA A 130 -6.03 -1.70 -11.79
CA ALA A 130 -4.75 -2.03 -12.40
C ALA A 130 -4.44 -3.54 -12.44
N ILE A 131 -5.17 -4.40 -11.71
CA ILE A 131 -5.09 -5.87 -11.89
C ILE A 131 -5.61 -6.28 -13.27
N GLU A 132 -6.56 -5.54 -13.83
CA GLU A 132 -7.10 -5.76 -15.17
C GLU A 132 -6.10 -5.43 -16.30
N ILE A 133 -4.92 -4.87 -15.99
CA ILE A 133 -3.95 -4.41 -16.98
C ILE A 133 -2.82 -5.44 -17.18
N LYS A 134 -2.95 -6.25 -18.25
CA LYS A 134 -1.91 -7.22 -18.71
C LYS A 134 -0.56 -6.57 -19.07
N GLN A 135 -0.56 -5.32 -19.55
CA GLN A 135 0.61 -4.65 -20.15
C GLN A 135 1.77 -4.39 -19.17
N TYR A 136 1.48 -4.18 -17.89
CA TYR A 136 2.50 -3.92 -16.88
C TYR A 136 3.35 -5.17 -16.57
N LYS A 137 2.72 -6.35 -16.65
CA LYS A 137 3.37 -7.64 -16.45
C LYS A 137 4.45 -7.89 -17.50
N ASP A 138 4.09 -7.71 -18.76
CA ASP A 138 4.96 -8.01 -19.90
C ASP A 138 6.18 -7.07 -19.96
N MET A 139 6.02 -5.82 -19.52
CA MET A 139 7.11 -4.84 -19.50
C MET A 139 8.13 -5.10 -18.38
N ILE A 140 7.68 -5.42 -17.15
CA ILE A 140 8.63 -5.78 -16.07
C ILE A 140 9.31 -7.10 -16.37
N ASP A 141 8.59 -8.11 -16.87
CA ASP A 141 9.20 -9.38 -17.27
C ASP A 141 10.28 -9.16 -18.34
N SER A 142 10.05 -8.24 -19.29
CA SER A 142 11.04 -7.82 -20.29
C SER A 142 12.27 -7.15 -19.68
N VAL A 143 12.10 -6.20 -18.75
CA VAL A 143 13.22 -5.54 -18.06
C VAL A 143 14.02 -6.54 -17.21
N ILE A 144 13.35 -7.46 -16.51
CA ILE A 144 14.02 -8.53 -15.74
C ILE A 144 14.81 -9.45 -16.69
N GLN A 145 14.23 -9.84 -17.82
CA GLN A 145 14.94 -10.66 -18.81
C GLN A 145 16.15 -9.95 -19.43
N GLN A 146 16.01 -8.66 -19.77
CA GLN A 146 17.12 -7.86 -20.27
C GLN A 146 18.23 -7.73 -19.22
N THR A 147 17.86 -7.42 -17.98
CA THR A 147 18.83 -7.30 -16.88
C THR A 147 19.57 -8.62 -16.64
N LYS A 148 18.86 -9.75 -16.64
CA LYS A 148 19.48 -11.08 -16.54
C LYS A 148 20.45 -11.35 -17.69
N LYS A 149 20.06 -11.05 -18.94
CA LYS A 149 20.93 -11.21 -20.11
C LYS A 149 22.20 -10.37 -20.00
N THR A 150 22.09 -9.12 -19.58
CA THR A 150 23.24 -8.22 -19.42
C THR A 150 24.21 -8.71 -18.36
N ILE A 151 23.71 -9.25 -17.25
CA ILE A 151 24.56 -9.83 -16.19
C ILE A 151 25.33 -11.05 -16.69
N THR A 152 24.67 -11.97 -17.42
CA THR A 152 25.33 -13.13 -18.03
C THR A 152 26.29 -12.82 -19.19
N LEU A 153 26.25 -11.60 -19.75
CA LEU A 153 27.20 -11.14 -20.78
C LEU A 153 28.41 -10.43 -20.18
N CYS A 154 28.39 -10.14 -18.87
CA CYS A 154 29.49 -9.51 -18.13
C CYS A 154 30.29 -10.50 -17.28
N GLU A 155 29.94 -11.80 -17.31
CA GLU A 155 30.76 -12.92 -16.84
C GLU A 155 31.51 -13.56 -18.02
#